data_AF-A0A7J7QLL8-F1
#
_entry.id   AF-A0A7J7QLL8-F1
#
_cell.length_a   1.000
_cell.length_b   1.000
_cell.length_c   1.000
_cell.angle_alpha   90.00
_cell.angle_beta   90.00
_cell.angle_gamma   90.00
#
_symmetry.space_group_name_H-M   'P 1'
#
loop_
_entity.id
_entity.type
_entity.pdbx_description
1 polymer ?
#
loop_
_entity_poly.entity_id
_entity_poly.type
_entity_poly.pdbx_seq_one_letter_code
_entity_poly.pdbx_strand_id
1 'polypeptide(L)'
;MNIFQLAGVLLFQVAGQAEPVDDDTRVMEIFISGDACISIYTHLCPSDNTRPMALDILWQMWQRGRSISKRDWTLLRVAVVACVNDVYYGRLFFGDPETQQVLWDCDVRPSDATFLALKAKAPIYVKKAVWENCSTSLRHSSTWATVNYIEGQRESQRRAGMERRGSLAGLGQQGQGLPESLPAIRLLMREMEVAVREEDYAAAARIRDHPWMRLAEDINMHRSIGYYEQADKLMADLSRLIEAHESAVGREYEARLTAQHAARAALDELLRRQDTQDVASGSGGGNSAASAQQQRGQPPHGEEVQQQNESTKRD
;
A
#
# COMPACT_ATOMS: atom_id res chain seq x y z
N MET A 1 -1.84 9.92 -6.17
CA MET A 1 -0.37 9.82 -6.31
C MET A 1 0.17 8.88 -5.22
N ASN A 2 0.47 7.62 -5.56
CA ASN A 2 1.13 6.71 -4.62
C ASN A 2 2.59 7.16 -4.46
N ILE A 3 2.90 7.78 -3.33
CA ILE A 3 4.29 8.05 -2.97
C ILE A 3 4.85 6.68 -2.57
N PHE A 4 5.61 6.05 -3.47
CA PHE A 4 6.39 4.88 -3.15
C PHE A 4 7.39 5.28 -2.05
N GLN A 5 7.11 4.87 -0.81
CA GLN A 5 8.01 5.13 0.29
C GLN A 5 9.13 4.09 0.23
N LEU A 6 10.31 4.55 -0.19
CA LEU A 6 11.48 3.69 -0.23
C LEU A 6 11.86 3.29 1.21
N ALA A 7 11.89 2.00 1.47
CA ALA A 7 12.28 1.40 2.73
C ALA A 7 13.53 0.54 2.54
N GLY A 8 14.36 0.48 3.58
CA GLY A 8 15.57 -0.33 3.61
C GLY A 8 15.87 -0.80 5.02
N VAL A 9 16.87 -1.67 5.15
CA VAL A 9 17.31 -2.22 6.44
C VAL A 9 18.80 -1.98 6.58
N LEU A 10 19.21 -1.42 7.72
CA LEU A 10 20.60 -1.40 8.14
C LEU A 10 20.89 -2.69 8.91
N LEU A 11 21.87 -3.45 8.43
CA LEU A 11 22.28 -4.71 9.04
C LEU A 11 23.66 -4.52 9.67
N PHE A 12 23.72 -4.58 11.00
CA PHE A 12 24.96 -4.42 11.76
C PHE A 12 25.51 -5.76 12.21
N GLN A 13 26.81 -5.96 12.00
CA GLN A 13 27.59 -7.08 12.52
C GLN A 13 28.70 -6.56 13.44
N VAL A 14 29.08 -7.35 14.45
CA VAL A 14 30.21 -7.01 15.31
C VAL A 14 31.51 -7.11 14.51
N ALA A 15 32.30 -6.04 14.54
CA ALA A 15 33.61 -6.00 13.89
C ALA A 15 34.53 -7.10 14.43
N GLY A 16 35.25 -7.78 13.54
CA GLY A 16 36.20 -8.84 13.89
C GLY A 16 35.58 -10.23 14.09
N GLN A 17 34.29 -10.42 13.81
CA GLN A 17 33.73 -11.76 13.63
C GLN A 17 34.31 -12.43 12.37
N ALA A 18 34.37 -13.77 12.40
CA ALA A 18 34.96 -14.56 11.32
C ALA A 18 34.17 -14.39 10.01
N GLU A 19 34.90 -14.17 8.91
CA GLU A 19 34.36 -14.39 7.57
C GLU A 19 34.53 -15.87 7.20
N PRO A 20 33.56 -16.49 6.50
CA PRO A 20 32.36 -15.89 5.92
C PRO A 20 31.24 -15.64 6.94
N VAL A 21 30.40 -14.64 6.67
CA VAL A 21 29.11 -14.46 7.36
C VAL A 21 28.26 -15.71 7.11
N ASP A 22 27.83 -16.36 8.19
CA ASP A 22 27.01 -17.57 8.16
C ASP A 22 25.59 -17.32 8.68
N ASP A 23 24.72 -18.32 8.52
CA ASP A 23 23.33 -18.28 8.95
C ASP A 23 23.16 -18.09 10.47
N ASP A 24 24.20 -18.40 11.26
CA ASP A 24 24.21 -18.25 12.72
C ASP A 24 24.83 -16.94 13.20
N THR A 25 25.34 -16.14 12.27
CA THR A 25 25.98 -14.87 12.56
C THR A 25 24.96 -13.93 13.18
N ARG A 26 25.31 -13.42 14.36
CA ARG A 26 24.44 -12.53 15.12
C ARG A 26 24.47 -11.14 14.50
N VAL A 27 23.30 -10.65 14.09
CA VAL A 27 23.10 -9.38 13.39
C VAL A 27 22.04 -8.54 14.08
N MET A 28 22.15 -7.22 13.98
CA MET A 28 21.11 -6.29 14.44
C MET A 28 20.51 -5.56 13.24
N GLU A 29 19.18 -5.62 13.12
CA GLU A 29 18.43 -4.98 12.05
C GLU A 29 17.81 -3.67 12.53
N ILE A 30 18.00 -2.60 11.75
CA ILE A 30 17.30 -1.33 11.95
C ILE A 30 16.60 -0.96 10.64
N PHE A 31 15.28 -0.95 10.65
CA PHE A 31 14.47 -0.50 9.52
C PHE A 31 14.58 1.01 9.36
N ILE A 32 14.81 1.44 8.13
CA ILE A 32 14.95 2.84 7.76
C ILE A 32 14.09 3.12 6.52
N SER A 33 13.66 4.37 6.35
CA SER A 33 12.86 4.77 5.19
C SER A 33 13.14 6.21 4.78
N GLY A 34 12.62 6.57 3.61
CA GLY A 34 12.66 7.94 3.08
C GLY A 34 14.07 8.41 2.74
N ASP A 35 14.32 9.70 2.94
CA ASP A 35 15.52 10.39 2.47
C ASP A 35 16.82 9.84 3.06
N ALA A 36 16.79 9.38 4.32
CA ALA A 36 17.97 8.82 4.96
C ALA A 36 18.39 7.50 4.29
N CYS A 37 17.42 6.65 3.94
CA CYS A 37 17.68 5.41 3.21
C CYS A 37 18.29 5.69 1.83
N ILE A 38 17.72 6.63 1.08
CA ILE A 38 18.23 7.02 -0.23
C ILE A 38 19.64 7.61 -0.10
N SER A 39 19.87 8.46 0.89
CA SER A 39 21.18 9.11 1.12
C SER A 39 22.27 8.09 1.45
N ILE A 40 21.97 7.09 2.29
CA ILE A 40 22.90 5.99 2.59
C ILE A 40 23.16 5.15 1.34
N TYR A 41 22.09 4.77 0.62
CA TYR A 41 22.20 3.97 -0.60
C TYR A 41 23.08 4.67 -1.65
N THR A 42 22.81 5.93 -1.97
CA THR A 42 23.62 6.74 -2.89
C THR A 42 25.07 6.87 -2.44
N HIS A 43 25.31 6.92 -1.13
CA HIS A 43 26.68 6.98 -0.62
C HIS A 43 27.44 5.65 -0.77
N LEU A 44 26.76 4.52 -0.55
CA LEU A 44 27.31 3.17 -0.71
C LEU A 44 27.45 2.75 -2.16
N CYS A 45 26.57 3.24 -3.04
CA CYS A 45 26.59 3.01 -4.48
C CYS A 45 26.83 4.36 -5.18
N PRO A 46 28.09 4.77 -5.36
CA PRO A 46 28.41 6.07 -5.93
C PRO A 46 27.78 6.22 -7.31
N SER A 47 26.73 7.03 -7.40
CA SER A 47 26.17 7.54 -8.64
C SER A 47 26.64 8.97 -8.84
N ASP A 48 26.74 9.41 -10.10
CA ASP A 48 27.00 10.81 -10.44
C ASP A 48 25.77 11.67 -10.13
N ASN A 49 25.45 11.85 -8.85
CA ASN A 49 24.39 12.73 -8.42
C ASN A 49 24.85 14.18 -8.54
N THR A 50 24.18 14.92 -9.42
CA THR A 50 24.52 16.32 -9.74
C THR A 50 24.10 17.31 -8.65
N ARG A 51 23.24 16.90 -7.71
CA ARG A 51 22.72 17.77 -6.63
C ARG A 51 22.88 17.11 -5.26
N PRO A 52 23.26 17.89 -4.23
CA PRO A 52 23.37 17.38 -2.86
C PRO A 52 21.98 17.07 -2.27
N MET A 53 21.88 15.98 -1.51
CA MET A 53 20.69 15.66 -0.72
C MET A 53 20.69 16.42 0.61
N ALA A 54 19.59 16.36 1.37
CA ALA A 54 19.45 17.07 2.65
C ALA A 54 20.58 16.73 3.64
N LEU A 55 20.93 15.44 3.77
CA LEU A 55 22.04 15.03 4.64
C LEU A 55 23.42 15.42 4.09
N ASP A 56 23.59 15.56 2.77
CA ASP A 56 24.80 16.13 2.19
C ASP A 56 24.94 17.62 2.53
N ILE A 57 23.83 18.37 2.52
CA ILE A 57 23.83 19.78 2.92
C ILE A 57 24.23 19.90 4.40
N LEU A 58 23.65 19.07 5.28
CA LEU A 58 24.04 19.03 6.69
C LEU A 58 25.54 18.77 6.86
N TRP A 59 26.07 17.81 6.10
CA TRP A 59 27.49 17.49 6.08
C TRP A 59 28.36 18.67 5.62
N GLN A 60 27.98 19.35 4.54
CA GLN A 60 28.68 20.53 4.03
C GLN A 60 28.62 21.71 5.02
N MET A 61 27.48 21.93 5.67
CA MET A 61 27.32 22.93 6.71
C MET A 61 28.26 22.65 7.88
N TRP A 62 28.38 21.39 8.29
CA TRP A 62 29.31 20.98 9.33
C TRP A 62 30.77 21.21 8.94
N GLN A 63 31.19 20.78 7.74
CA GLN A 63 32.53 21.02 7.21
C GLN A 63 32.88 22.52 7.17
N ARG A 64 31.91 23.35 6.76
CA ARG A 64 32.08 24.81 6.73
C ARG A 64 32.10 25.42 8.13
N GLY A 65 31.28 24.93 9.04
CA GLY A 65 31.31 25.34 10.45
C GLY A 65 32.67 25.08 11.08
N ARG A 66 33.26 23.91 10.79
CA ARG A 66 34.62 23.56 11.23
C ARG A 66 35.66 24.54 10.68
N SER A 67 35.64 24.83 9.38
CA SER A 67 36.62 25.74 8.75
C SER A 67 36.54 27.18 9.29
N ILE A 68 35.35 27.64 9.67
CA ILE A 68 35.15 28.98 10.25
C ILE A 68 35.58 29.02 11.72
N SER A 69 35.21 28.00 12.51
CA SER A 69 35.41 28.01 13.97
C SER A 69 36.88 27.95 14.41
N LYS A 70 37.80 27.58 13.51
CA LYS A 70 39.23 27.29 13.82
C LYS A 70 39.43 26.27 14.95
N ARG A 71 38.40 25.49 15.28
CA ARG A 71 38.45 24.38 16.23
C ARG A 71 38.50 23.08 15.46
N ASP A 72 39.36 22.17 15.87
CA ASP A 72 39.58 20.89 15.19
C ASP A 72 38.69 19.74 15.65
N TRP A 73 37.57 20.05 16.30
CA TRP A 73 36.58 19.04 16.63
C TRP A 73 36.03 18.31 15.39
N THR A 74 35.97 16.98 15.48
CA THR A 74 35.46 16.08 14.45
C THR A 74 34.40 15.15 15.03
N LEU A 75 33.66 14.44 14.18
CA LEU A 75 32.82 13.32 14.60
C LEU A 75 33.76 12.16 15.00
N LEU A 76 33.84 11.88 16.29
CA LEU A 76 34.71 10.83 16.83
C LEU A 76 34.12 9.45 16.64
N ARG A 77 32.82 9.33 16.90
CA ARG A 77 32.06 8.08 16.81
C ARG A 77 30.57 8.36 16.80
N VAL A 78 29.80 7.34 16.40
CA VAL A 78 28.35 7.30 16.61
C VAL A 78 28.01 6.07 17.42
N ALA A 79 26.90 6.11 18.16
CA ALA A 79 26.44 4.93 18.90
C ALA A 79 24.92 4.77 18.88
N VAL A 80 24.44 3.54 18.77
CA VAL A 80 23.04 3.19 19.10
C VAL A 80 22.97 2.91 20.60
N VAL A 81 22.25 3.75 21.35
CA VAL A 81 22.33 3.82 22.82
C VAL A 81 21.11 3.25 23.54
N ALA A 82 19.95 3.19 22.88
CA ALA A 82 18.74 2.62 23.43
C ALA A 82 17.83 2.05 22.33
N CYS A 83 16.95 1.13 22.72
CA CYS A 83 15.81 0.67 21.94
C CYS A 83 14.61 0.64 22.89
N VAL A 84 13.54 1.37 22.55
CA VAL A 84 12.32 1.45 23.35
C VAL A 84 11.12 1.31 22.42
N ASN A 85 10.30 0.29 22.62
CA ASN A 85 9.14 -0.01 21.76
C ASN A 85 9.53 -0.06 20.26
N ASP A 86 10.60 -0.81 19.96
CA ASP A 86 11.18 -0.95 18.60
C ASP A 86 11.68 0.37 17.96
N VAL A 87 11.77 1.45 18.73
CA VAL A 87 12.40 2.71 18.31
C VAL A 87 13.83 2.77 18.82
N TYR A 88 14.77 2.80 17.89
CA TYR A 88 16.19 2.92 18.19
C TYR A 88 16.63 4.38 18.32
N TYR A 89 17.47 4.65 19.33
CA TYR A 89 18.02 5.97 19.61
C TYR A 89 19.53 5.97 19.34
N GLY A 90 19.98 6.93 18.53
CA GLY A 90 21.39 7.14 18.20
C GLY A 90 21.97 8.35 18.92
N ARG A 91 23.29 8.38 19.08
CA ARG A 91 24.05 9.56 19.50
C ARG A 91 25.27 9.80 18.63
N LEU A 92 25.52 11.06 18.31
CA LEU A 92 26.76 11.53 17.70
C LEU A 92 27.68 12.05 18.78
N PHE A 93 28.97 11.72 18.72
CA PHE A 93 29.97 12.21 19.67
C PHE A 93 31.01 13.02 18.91
N PHE A 94 31.04 14.33 19.17
CA PHE A 94 31.99 15.27 18.61
C PHE A 94 33.06 15.62 19.63
N GLY A 95 34.29 15.77 19.16
CA GLY A 95 35.40 16.05 20.05
C GLY A 95 36.73 16.13 19.33
N ASP A 96 37.79 16.18 20.11
CA ASP A 96 39.15 16.31 19.61
C ASP A 96 39.66 14.94 19.09
N PRO A 97 40.08 14.84 17.81
CA PRO A 97 40.57 13.59 17.23
C PRO A 97 41.84 13.06 17.89
N GLU A 98 42.70 13.93 18.46
CA GLU A 98 43.97 13.51 19.06
C GLU A 98 43.75 12.94 20.46
N THR A 99 43.01 13.68 21.31
CA THR A 99 42.76 13.26 22.69
C THR A 99 41.59 12.29 22.84
N GLN A 100 40.77 12.13 21.80
CA GLN A 100 39.51 11.37 21.82
C GLN A 100 38.51 11.87 22.89
N GLN A 101 38.72 13.10 23.40
CA GLN A 101 37.84 13.71 24.38
C GLN A 101 36.56 14.20 23.71
N VAL A 102 35.42 13.69 24.17
CA VAL A 102 34.10 14.17 23.73
C VAL A 102 33.87 15.57 24.32
N LEU A 103 33.63 16.53 23.44
CA LEU A 103 33.32 17.92 23.79
C LEU A 103 31.82 18.20 23.69
N TRP A 104 31.14 17.52 22.77
CA TRP A 104 29.71 17.69 22.54
C TRP A 104 29.11 16.39 22.00
N ASP A 105 27.91 16.08 22.44
CA ASP A 105 27.14 14.98 21.90
C ASP A 105 25.68 15.40 21.71
N CYS A 106 25.01 14.77 20.75
CA CYS A 106 23.61 15.04 20.45
C CYS A 106 22.84 13.78 20.11
N ASP A 107 21.53 13.85 20.38
CA ASP A 107 20.57 12.82 20.00
C ASP A 107 20.31 12.86 18.50
N VAL A 108 20.21 11.67 17.89
CA VAL A 108 20.03 11.53 16.45
C VAL A 108 19.33 10.21 16.14
N ARG A 109 18.58 10.15 15.04
CA ARG A 109 18.07 8.85 14.55
C ARG A 109 19.24 7.99 14.04
N PRO A 110 19.24 6.67 14.26
CA PRO A 110 20.31 5.80 13.79
C PRO A 110 20.58 5.88 12.29
N SER A 111 19.55 6.09 11.46
CA SER A 111 19.71 6.27 10.00
C SER A 111 20.61 7.46 9.66
N ASP A 112 20.34 8.61 10.27
CA ASP A 112 21.11 9.84 10.04
C ASP A 112 22.53 9.70 10.64
N ALA A 113 22.64 9.03 11.79
CA ALA A 113 23.92 8.72 12.44
C ALA A 113 24.81 7.85 11.56
N THR A 114 24.26 6.79 10.97
CA THR A 114 24.98 5.89 10.06
C THR A 114 25.46 6.64 8.82
N PHE A 115 24.62 7.47 8.21
CA PHE A 115 25.04 8.30 7.07
C PHE A 115 26.24 9.19 7.42
N LEU A 116 26.16 9.91 8.54
CA LEU A 116 27.24 10.81 8.98
C LEU A 116 28.50 10.03 9.34
N ALA A 117 28.37 8.86 9.97
CA ALA A 117 29.50 7.99 10.28
C ALA A 117 30.21 7.52 9.01
N LEU A 118 29.48 7.11 7.97
CA LEU A 118 30.06 6.71 6.69
C LEU A 118 30.81 7.87 6.02
N LYS A 119 30.21 9.06 5.98
CA LYS A 119 30.84 10.28 5.42
C LYS A 119 32.11 10.68 6.18
N ALA A 120 32.07 10.59 7.51
CA ALA A 120 33.20 10.91 8.39
C ALA A 120 34.25 9.80 8.48
N LYS A 121 33.93 8.60 8.00
CA LYS A 121 34.67 7.36 8.31
C LYS A 121 34.83 7.16 9.82
N ALA A 122 33.81 7.54 10.59
CA ALA A 122 33.78 7.39 12.03
C ALA A 122 33.24 6.00 12.42
N PRO A 123 33.78 5.38 13.48
CA PRO A 123 33.28 4.09 13.96
C PRO A 123 31.84 4.19 14.50
N ILE A 124 31.08 3.12 14.24
CA ILE A 124 29.73 2.92 14.75
C ILE A 124 29.79 1.93 15.91
N TYR A 125 29.24 2.33 17.06
CA TYR A 125 29.11 1.47 18.23
C TYR A 125 27.65 1.13 18.51
N VAL A 126 27.43 0.02 19.21
CA VAL A 126 26.12 -0.35 19.74
C VAL A 126 26.29 -0.63 21.22
N LYS A 127 25.43 -0.04 22.05
CA LYS A 127 25.43 -0.32 23.49
C LYS A 127 25.18 -1.81 23.71
N LYS A 128 25.99 -2.46 24.54
CA LYS A 128 25.92 -3.91 24.81
C LYS A 128 24.50 -4.40 25.10
N ALA A 129 23.77 -3.72 25.99
CA ALA A 129 22.40 -4.09 26.32
C ALA A 129 21.43 -4.01 25.12
N VAL A 130 21.62 -3.03 24.22
CA VAL A 130 20.82 -2.94 22.98
C VAL A 130 21.15 -4.11 22.05
N TRP A 131 22.45 -4.39 21.87
CA TRP A 131 22.88 -5.54 21.06
C TRP A 131 22.29 -6.84 21.61
N GLU A 132 22.42 -7.09 22.91
CA GLU A 132 21.94 -8.33 23.54
C GLU A 132 20.43 -8.52 23.39
N ASN A 133 19.65 -7.44 23.44
CA ASN A 133 18.19 -7.50 23.36
C ASN A 133 17.65 -7.49 21.93
N CYS A 134 18.34 -6.84 20.99
CA CYS A 134 17.80 -6.56 19.66
C CYS A 134 18.48 -7.33 18.52
N SER A 135 19.64 -7.94 18.76
CA SER A 135 20.30 -8.74 17.73
C SER A 135 19.78 -10.17 17.69
N THR A 136 19.56 -10.66 16.47
CA THR A 136 19.07 -11.99 16.15
C THR A 136 20.09 -12.74 15.29
N SER A 137 19.91 -14.05 15.13
CA SER A 137 20.69 -14.83 14.18
C SER A 137 20.26 -14.49 12.75
N LEU A 138 21.20 -14.45 11.78
CA LEU A 138 20.92 -14.07 10.40
C LEU A 138 19.79 -14.90 9.78
N ARG A 139 19.73 -16.22 10.05
CA ARG A 139 18.63 -17.08 9.59
C ARG A 139 17.24 -16.66 10.05
N HIS A 140 17.15 -15.93 11.17
CA HIS A 140 15.91 -15.44 11.77
C HIS A 140 15.69 -13.95 11.51
N SER A 141 16.57 -13.32 10.73
CA SER A 141 16.42 -11.93 10.33
C SER A 141 15.32 -11.79 9.28
N SER A 142 14.57 -10.70 9.37
CA SER A 142 13.53 -10.35 8.41
C SER A 142 14.09 -10.12 7.01
N THR A 143 15.31 -9.57 6.94
CA THR A 143 16.06 -9.37 5.70
C THR A 143 16.38 -10.70 5.03
N TRP A 144 16.86 -11.70 5.79
CA TRP A 144 17.18 -13.02 5.25
C TRP A 144 15.97 -13.73 4.66
N ALA A 145 14.82 -13.70 5.37
CA ALA A 145 13.56 -14.24 4.86
C ALA A 145 13.16 -13.57 3.54
N THR A 146 13.29 -12.24 3.46
CA THR A 146 12.96 -11.46 2.26
C THR A 146 13.89 -11.79 1.08
N VAL A 147 15.20 -11.87 1.32
CA VAL A 147 16.20 -12.19 0.27
C VAL A 147 15.96 -13.60 -0.27
N ASN A 148 15.82 -14.60 0.59
CA ASN A 148 15.55 -15.97 0.17
C ASN A 148 14.23 -16.10 -0.60
N TYR A 149 13.21 -15.35 -0.21
CA TYR A 149 11.96 -15.30 -0.95
C TYR A 149 12.17 -14.75 -2.37
N ILE A 150 12.89 -13.64 -2.51
CA ILE A 150 13.20 -13.02 -3.82
C ILE A 150 14.06 -13.95 -4.69
N GLU A 151 15.07 -14.60 -4.10
CA GLU A 151 15.93 -15.55 -4.82
C GLU A 151 15.16 -16.79 -5.25
N GLY A 152 14.31 -17.34 -4.37
CA GLY A 152 13.42 -18.46 -4.70
C GLY A 152 12.49 -18.13 -5.87
N GLN A 153 11.89 -16.93 -5.88
CA GLN A 153 11.08 -16.45 -7.00
C GLN A 153 11.88 -16.35 -8.30
N ARG A 154 13.11 -15.82 -8.25
CA ARG A 154 13.99 -15.71 -9.43
C ARG A 154 14.37 -17.08 -9.96
N GLU A 155 14.70 -18.03 -9.11
CA GLU A 155 15.05 -19.40 -9.51
C GLU A 155 13.85 -20.12 -10.15
N SER A 156 12.65 -20.00 -9.55
CA SER A 156 11.41 -20.52 -10.15
C SER A 156 11.12 -19.91 -11.52
N GLN A 157 11.33 -18.60 -11.69
CA GLN A 157 11.16 -17.93 -12.99
C GLN A 157 12.21 -18.40 -14.02
N ARG A 158 13.46 -18.62 -13.61
CA ARG A 158 14.52 -19.17 -14.49
C ARG A 158 14.17 -20.58 -14.95
N ARG A 159 13.68 -21.44 -14.05
CA ARG A 159 13.23 -22.80 -14.39
C ARG A 159 12.03 -22.80 -15.32
N ALA A 160 11.00 -22.01 -15.01
CA ALA A 160 9.81 -21.88 -15.86
C ALA A 160 10.13 -21.30 -17.25
N GLY A 161 11.08 -20.36 -17.33
CA GLY A 161 11.58 -19.82 -18.60
C GLY A 161 12.35 -20.86 -19.44
N MET A 162 13.02 -21.81 -18.79
CA MET A 162 13.76 -22.88 -19.45
C MET A 162 12.83 -24.02 -19.92
N GLU A 163 11.78 -24.34 -19.14
CA GLU A 163 10.75 -25.33 -19.50
C GLU A 163 9.86 -24.87 -20.67
N ARG A 164 9.59 -23.56 -20.81
CA ARG A 164 8.84 -23.02 -21.97
C ARG A 164 9.57 -23.11 -23.31
N ARG A 165 10.88 -23.37 -23.32
CA ARG A 165 11.62 -23.68 -24.56
C ARG A 165 11.63 -25.17 -24.90
N GLY A 166 11.19 -26.04 -23.99
CA GLY A 166 11.30 -27.50 -24.13
C GLY A 166 9.97 -28.26 -24.20
N SER A 167 8.83 -27.69 -23.82
CA SER A 167 7.59 -28.47 -23.76
C SER A 167 6.36 -27.72 -24.26
N LEU A 168 5.99 -28.02 -25.50
CA LEU A 168 4.68 -27.72 -26.11
C LEU A 168 3.70 -28.88 -25.92
N ALA A 169 3.93 -29.76 -24.95
CA ALA A 169 3.08 -30.93 -24.70
C ALA A 169 3.00 -31.25 -23.21
N GLY A 170 1.88 -30.85 -22.61
CA GLY A 170 1.31 -31.58 -21.48
C GLY A 170 1.35 -30.91 -20.11
N LEU A 171 0.20 -31.03 -19.46
CA LEU A 171 -0.06 -31.03 -18.01
C LEU A 171 -0.51 -29.70 -17.38
N GLY A 172 -1.82 -29.64 -17.11
CA GLY A 172 -2.30 -30.13 -15.82
C GLY A 172 -2.04 -29.18 -14.65
N GLN A 173 -3.01 -28.30 -14.44
CA GLN A 173 -3.15 -27.41 -13.30
C GLN A 173 -3.03 -28.14 -11.95
N GLN A 174 -1.97 -27.83 -11.20
CA GLN A 174 -2.02 -27.79 -9.73
C GLN A 174 -1.38 -26.48 -9.28
N GLY A 175 -2.06 -25.37 -9.59
CA GLY A 175 -1.70 -24.06 -9.07
C GLY A 175 -2.30 -23.91 -7.68
N GLN A 176 -1.47 -23.88 -6.64
CA GLN A 176 -1.87 -23.33 -5.35
C GLN A 176 -2.26 -21.86 -5.56
N GLY A 177 -3.57 -21.59 -5.53
CA GLY A 177 -4.17 -20.34 -5.99
C GLY A 177 -3.54 -19.12 -5.31
N LEU A 178 -2.93 -18.25 -6.11
CA LEU A 178 -2.66 -16.87 -5.71
C LEU A 178 -4.01 -16.14 -5.57
N PRO A 179 -4.14 -15.16 -4.67
CA PRO A 179 -5.35 -14.33 -4.58
C PRO A 179 -5.67 -13.61 -5.90
N GLU A 180 -4.64 -13.31 -6.70
CA GLU A 180 -4.75 -12.76 -8.05
C GLU A 180 -5.44 -13.69 -9.06
N SER A 181 -5.63 -14.98 -8.73
CA SER A 181 -6.36 -15.90 -9.60
C SER A 181 -7.88 -15.72 -9.51
N LEU A 182 -8.38 -15.07 -8.45
CA LEU A 182 -9.80 -14.83 -8.26
C LEU A 182 -10.31 -13.71 -9.19
N PRO A 183 -11.38 -13.95 -9.99
CA PRO A 183 -11.91 -12.96 -10.93
C PRO A 183 -12.27 -11.62 -10.27
N ALA A 184 -12.86 -11.66 -9.08
CA ALA A 184 -13.26 -10.48 -8.33
C ALA A 184 -12.07 -9.59 -7.94
N ILE A 185 -10.96 -10.18 -7.50
CA ILE A 185 -9.73 -9.44 -7.16
C ILE A 185 -9.11 -8.84 -8.42
N ARG A 186 -9.06 -9.58 -9.52
CA ARG A 186 -8.54 -9.06 -10.80
C ARG A 186 -9.35 -7.87 -11.32
N LEU A 187 -10.66 -7.91 -11.13
CA LEU A 187 -11.53 -6.81 -11.51
C LEU A 187 -11.23 -5.56 -10.69
N LEU A 188 -11.10 -5.69 -9.36
CA LEU A 188 -10.72 -4.59 -8.48
C LEU A 188 -9.33 -4.02 -8.82
N MET A 189 -8.34 -4.88 -9.09
CA MET A 189 -7.01 -4.42 -9.51
C MET A 189 -7.08 -3.61 -10.81
N ARG A 190 -7.84 -4.10 -11.79
CA ARG A 190 -8.04 -3.40 -13.07
C ARG A 190 -8.79 -2.07 -12.89
N GLU A 191 -9.82 -2.04 -12.04
CA GLU A 191 -10.56 -0.80 -11.73
C GLU A 191 -9.65 0.22 -11.03
N MET A 192 -8.80 -0.23 -10.12
CA MET A 192 -7.81 0.63 -9.46
C MET A 192 -6.82 1.20 -10.47
N GLU A 193 -6.31 0.40 -11.39
CA GLU A 193 -5.43 0.86 -12.48
C GLU A 193 -6.10 1.90 -13.37
N VAL A 194 -7.37 1.69 -13.72
CA VAL A 194 -8.17 2.66 -14.51
C VAL A 194 -8.35 3.96 -13.71
N ALA A 195 -8.75 3.87 -12.44
CA ALA A 195 -8.93 5.04 -11.58
C ALA A 195 -7.64 5.85 -11.41
N VAL A 196 -6.50 5.19 -11.23
CA VAL A 196 -5.19 5.85 -11.16
C VAL A 196 -4.83 6.52 -12.48
N ARG A 197 -5.09 5.85 -13.61
CA ARG A 197 -4.82 6.38 -14.96
C ARG A 197 -5.69 7.58 -15.31
N GLU A 198 -6.94 7.60 -14.82
CA GLU A 198 -7.89 8.70 -15.01
C GLU A 198 -7.76 9.79 -13.94
N GLU A 199 -6.78 9.66 -13.04
CA GLU A 199 -6.52 10.58 -11.93
C GLU A 199 -7.68 10.68 -10.91
N ASP A 200 -8.61 9.71 -10.92
CA ASP A 200 -9.64 9.57 -9.89
C ASP A 200 -9.06 8.88 -8.64
N TYR A 201 -8.28 9.65 -7.88
CA TYR A 201 -7.65 9.15 -6.67
C TYR A 201 -8.65 8.81 -5.56
N ALA A 202 -9.85 9.37 -5.58
CA ALA A 202 -10.89 9.05 -4.61
C ALA A 202 -11.44 7.63 -4.85
N ALA A 203 -11.70 7.27 -6.11
CA ALA A 203 -12.06 5.90 -6.47
C ALA A 203 -10.91 4.93 -6.16
N ALA A 204 -9.67 5.26 -6.52
CA ALA A 204 -8.52 4.41 -6.25
C ALA A 204 -8.34 4.14 -4.73
N ALA A 205 -8.53 5.15 -3.88
CA ALA A 205 -8.47 4.98 -2.42
C ALA A 205 -9.57 4.05 -1.90
N ARG A 206 -10.81 4.20 -2.38
CA ARG A 206 -11.92 3.29 -2.01
C ARG A 206 -11.64 1.85 -2.40
N ILE A 207 -11.07 1.64 -3.59
CA ILE A 207 -10.75 0.29 -4.09
C ILE A 207 -9.59 -0.32 -3.28
N ARG A 208 -8.55 0.48 -2.96
CA ARG A 208 -7.47 0.05 -2.06
C ARG A 208 -8.00 -0.38 -0.70
N ASP A 209 -8.92 0.40 -0.14
CA ASP A 209 -9.47 0.15 1.19
C ASP A 209 -10.59 -0.92 1.18
N HIS A 210 -10.87 -1.51 0.02
CA HIS A 210 -11.89 -2.55 -0.14
C HIS A 210 -11.54 -3.80 0.70
N PRO A 211 -12.50 -4.42 1.42
CA PRO A 211 -12.21 -5.56 2.30
C PRO A 211 -11.49 -6.72 1.60
N TRP A 212 -11.84 -7.01 0.35
CA TRP A 212 -11.20 -8.07 -0.44
C TRP A 212 -9.76 -7.73 -0.82
N MET A 213 -9.46 -6.46 -1.10
CA MET A 213 -8.10 -6.02 -1.43
C MET A 213 -7.18 -6.10 -0.21
N ARG A 214 -7.68 -5.69 0.97
CA ARG A 214 -6.93 -5.80 2.23
C ARG A 214 -6.63 -7.25 2.59
N LEU A 215 -7.62 -8.14 2.47
CA LEU A 215 -7.41 -9.57 2.68
C LEU A 215 -6.41 -10.17 1.68
N ALA A 216 -6.46 -9.76 0.40
CA ALA A 216 -5.50 -10.21 -0.59
C ALA A 216 -4.06 -9.76 -0.25
N GLU A 217 -3.90 -8.53 0.25
CA GLU A 217 -2.62 -8.00 0.73
C GLU A 217 -2.11 -8.77 1.95
N ASP A 218 -2.98 -9.04 2.93
CA ASP A 218 -2.65 -9.84 4.12
C ASP A 218 -2.23 -11.28 3.75
N ILE A 219 -2.91 -11.92 2.80
CA ILE A 219 -2.55 -13.25 2.27
C ILE A 219 -1.13 -13.21 1.70
N ASN A 220 -0.83 -12.20 0.87
CA ASN A 220 0.49 -12.05 0.27
C ASN A 220 1.57 -11.79 1.33
N MET A 221 1.28 -10.95 2.32
CA MET A 221 2.17 -10.71 3.47
C MET A 221 2.46 -12.01 4.21
N HIS A 222 1.44 -12.79 4.61
CA HIS A 222 1.64 -14.06 5.31
C HIS A 222 2.42 -15.09 4.49
N ARG A 223 2.19 -15.15 3.17
CA ARG A 223 3.00 -16.01 2.28
C ARG A 223 4.45 -15.55 2.20
N SER A 224 4.71 -14.25 2.14
CA SER A 224 6.10 -13.73 2.11
C SER A 224 6.88 -14.01 3.39
N ILE A 225 6.20 -14.11 4.54
CA ILE A 225 6.81 -14.43 5.85
C ILE A 225 6.91 -15.96 6.06
N GLY A 226 6.36 -16.77 5.16
CA GLY A 226 6.37 -18.24 5.24
C GLY A 226 5.25 -18.83 6.11
N TYR A 227 4.25 -18.04 6.50
CA TYR A 227 3.09 -18.48 7.26
C TYR A 227 1.97 -19.00 6.33
N TYR A 228 2.27 -20.08 5.62
CA TYR A 228 1.39 -20.64 4.59
C TYR A 228 0.03 -21.10 5.14
N GLU A 229 -0.01 -21.74 6.31
CA GLU A 229 -1.29 -22.18 6.90
C GLU A 229 -2.24 -21.01 7.20
N GLN A 230 -1.68 -19.88 7.67
CA GLN A 230 -2.49 -18.70 7.95
C GLN A 230 -2.95 -18.03 6.65
N ALA A 231 -2.09 -17.97 5.65
CA ALA A 231 -2.44 -17.47 4.33
C ALA A 231 -3.56 -18.32 3.68
N ASP A 232 -3.52 -19.64 3.82
CA ASP A 232 -4.53 -20.53 3.25
C ASP A 232 -5.88 -20.41 3.97
N LYS A 233 -5.89 -20.19 5.29
CA LYS A 233 -7.11 -19.85 6.04
C LYS A 233 -7.72 -18.54 5.53
N LEU A 234 -6.91 -17.50 5.40
CA LEU A 234 -7.35 -16.20 4.88
C LEU A 234 -7.85 -16.31 3.44
N MET A 235 -7.21 -17.14 2.61
CA MET A 235 -7.65 -17.40 1.23
C MET A 235 -9.02 -18.11 1.18
N ALA A 236 -9.26 -19.06 2.08
CA ALA A 236 -10.56 -19.72 2.21
C ALA A 236 -11.65 -18.73 2.69
N ASP A 237 -11.31 -17.85 3.63
CA ASP A 237 -12.22 -16.82 4.11
C ASP A 237 -12.54 -15.77 3.02
N LEU A 238 -11.54 -15.33 2.26
CA LEU A 238 -11.71 -14.44 1.11
C LEU A 238 -12.64 -15.07 0.05
N SER A 239 -12.41 -16.33 -0.29
CA SER A 239 -13.24 -17.07 -1.24
C SER A 239 -14.70 -17.16 -0.77
N ARG A 240 -14.91 -17.46 0.52
CA ARG A 240 -16.24 -17.52 1.13
C ARG A 240 -16.94 -16.15 1.12
N LEU A 241 -16.21 -15.07 1.37
CA LEU A 241 -16.76 -13.71 1.35
C LEU A 241 -17.20 -13.30 -0.07
N ILE A 242 -16.41 -13.63 -1.09
CA ILE A 242 -16.75 -13.36 -2.49
C ILE A 242 -18.00 -14.15 -2.89
N GLU A 243 -18.04 -15.45 -2.60
CA GLU A 243 -19.19 -16.31 -2.92
C GLU A 243 -20.47 -15.86 -2.22
N ALA A 244 -20.37 -15.45 -0.95
CA ALA A 244 -21.50 -14.91 -0.19
C ALA A 244 -22.04 -13.61 -0.80
N HIS A 245 -21.15 -12.73 -1.25
CA HIS A 245 -21.51 -11.48 -1.91
C HIS A 245 -22.15 -11.71 -3.28
N GLU A 246 -21.54 -12.54 -4.13
CA GLU A 246 -22.09 -12.91 -5.44
C GLU A 246 -23.49 -13.54 -5.31
N SER A 247 -23.67 -14.41 -4.33
CA SER A 247 -24.96 -15.02 -4.02
C SER A 247 -26.00 -13.98 -3.55
N ALA A 248 -25.57 -12.97 -2.77
CA ALA A 248 -26.46 -11.91 -2.31
C ALA A 248 -26.91 -11.00 -3.46
N VAL A 249 -25.98 -10.58 -4.32
CA VAL A 249 -26.26 -9.79 -5.51
C VAL A 249 -27.17 -10.55 -6.47
N GLY A 250 -26.94 -11.85 -6.66
CA GLY A 250 -27.81 -12.72 -7.47
C GLY A 250 -29.24 -12.73 -6.96
N ARG A 251 -29.45 -12.94 -5.65
CA ARG A 251 -30.79 -12.92 -5.03
C ARG A 251 -31.50 -11.57 -5.20
N GLU A 252 -30.77 -10.46 -5.05
CA GLU A 252 -31.33 -9.12 -5.24
C GLU A 252 -31.76 -8.87 -6.68
N TYR A 253 -30.93 -9.30 -7.65
CA TYR A 253 -31.27 -9.22 -9.07
C TYR A 253 -32.52 -10.03 -9.42
N GLU A 254 -32.61 -11.27 -8.94
CA GLU A 254 -33.79 -12.13 -9.13
C GLU A 254 -35.05 -11.53 -8.52
N ALA A 255 -34.95 -10.98 -7.30
CA ALA A 255 -36.07 -10.30 -6.64
C ALA A 255 -36.55 -9.08 -7.45
N ARG A 256 -35.62 -8.28 -7.96
CA ARG A 256 -35.93 -7.11 -8.80
C ARG A 256 -36.59 -7.51 -10.12
N LEU A 257 -36.09 -8.56 -10.78
CA LEU A 257 -36.65 -9.07 -12.02
C LEU A 257 -38.07 -9.60 -11.80
N THR A 258 -38.29 -10.35 -10.72
CA THR A 258 -39.60 -10.87 -10.33
C THR A 258 -40.59 -9.74 -10.04
N ALA A 259 -40.16 -8.70 -9.32
CA ALA A 259 -40.99 -7.52 -9.06
C ALA A 259 -41.36 -6.77 -10.35
N GLN A 260 -40.43 -6.65 -11.30
CA GLN A 260 -40.69 -6.02 -12.60
C GLN A 260 -41.70 -6.82 -13.43
N HIS A 261 -41.58 -8.16 -13.46
CA HIS A 261 -42.54 -9.02 -14.14
C HIS A 261 -43.93 -8.94 -13.50
N ALA A 262 -44.02 -8.92 -12.17
CA ALA A 262 -45.28 -8.76 -11.45
C ALA A 262 -45.92 -7.39 -11.74
N ALA A 263 -45.13 -6.32 -11.76
CA ALA A 263 -45.63 -4.98 -12.10
C ALA A 263 -46.16 -4.90 -13.54
N ARG A 264 -45.47 -5.55 -14.49
CA ARG A 264 -45.92 -5.62 -15.88
C ARG A 264 -47.23 -6.42 -16.02
N ALA A 265 -47.33 -7.57 -15.35
CA ALA A 265 -48.56 -8.36 -15.34
C ALA A 265 -49.75 -7.60 -14.72
N ALA A 266 -49.50 -6.84 -13.65
CA ALA A 266 -50.52 -5.99 -13.03
C ALA A 266 -51.00 -4.87 -13.96
N LEU A 267 -50.09 -4.26 -14.74
CA LEU A 267 -50.45 -3.25 -15.74
C LEU A 267 -51.31 -3.85 -16.87
N ASP A 268 -50.92 -5.02 -17.39
CA ASP A 268 -51.67 -5.71 -18.44
C ASP A 268 -53.10 -6.07 -17.98
N GLU A 269 -53.27 -6.46 -16.71
CA GLU A 269 -54.59 -6.72 -16.10
C GLU A 269 -55.43 -5.44 -15.96
N LEU A 270 -54.83 -4.31 -15.59
CA LEU A 270 -55.53 -3.02 -15.54
C LEU A 270 -56.02 -2.57 -16.91
N LEU A 271 -55.21 -2.73 -17.96
CA LEU A 271 -55.59 -2.42 -19.34
C LEU A 271 -56.76 -3.29 -19.80
N ARG A 272 -56.73 -4.59 -19.50
CA ARG A 272 -57.87 -5.48 -19.78
C ARG A 272 -59.17 -5.06 -19.08
N ARG A 273 -59.07 -4.52 -17.87
CA ARG A 273 -60.25 -4.01 -17.13
C ARG A 273 -60.81 -2.73 -17.73
N GLN A 274 -59.97 -1.87 -18.29
CA GLN A 274 -60.43 -0.67 -18.99
C GLN A 274 -61.18 -1.03 -20.28
N ASP A 275 -60.61 -1.92 -21.10
CA ASP A 275 -61.26 -2.37 -22.35
C ASP A 275 -62.64 -2.99 -22.10
N THR A 276 -62.80 -3.73 -21.01
CA THR A 276 -64.11 -4.33 -20.64
C THR A 276 -65.12 -3.32 -20.12
N GLN A 277 -64.69 -2.23 -19.47
CA GLN A 277 -65.58 -1.14 -19.04
C GLN A 277 -66.04 -0.25 -20.20
N ASP A 278 -65.19 -0.02 -21.21
CA ASP A 278 -65.56 0.75 -22.40
C ASP A 278 -66.56 -0.02 -23.30
N VAL A 279 -66.45 -1.34 -23.38
CA VAL A 279 -67.44 -2.17 -24.09
C VAL A 279 -68.80 -2.21 -23.36
N ALA A 280 -68.81 -2.19 -22.03
CA ALA A 280 -70.05 -2.18 -21.25
C ALA A 280 -70.78 -0.83 -21.29
N SER A 281 -70.05 0.29 -21.44
CA SER A 281 -70.62 1.64 -21.54
C SER A 281 -71.00 2.07 -22.97
N GLY A 282 -70.58 1.31 -24.00
CA GLY A 282 -70.87 1.57 -25.41
C GLY A 282 -72.28 1.23 -25.93
N SER A 283 -73.23 0.81 -25.08
CA SER A 283 -74.62 0.48 -25.48
C SER A 283 -75.66 1.55 -25.10
N GLY A 284 -75.27 2.83 -25.12
CA GLY A 284 -76.15 3.95 -24.75
C GLY A 284 -76.05 5.16 -25.68
N GLY A 285 -76.65 5.05 -26.88
CA GLY A 285 -77.44 6.11 -27.53
C GLY A 285 -76.77 7.37 -28.09
N GLY A 286 -76.78 7.49 -29.43
CA GLY A 286 -77.46 8.56 -30.17
C GLY A 286 -77.06 10.05 -29.98
N ASN A 287 -76.72 10.68 -31.11
CA ASN A 287 -77.00 12.08 -31.49
C ASN A 287 -77.06 13.15 -30.37
N SER A 288 -76.11 14.09 -30.36
CA SER A 288 -76.40 15.51 -30.67
C SER A 288 -75.14 16.37 -30.67
N ALA A 289 -75.14 17.32 -31.61
CA ALA A 289 -74.14 18.36 -31.80
C ALA A 289 -74.12 19.37 -30.65
N ALA A 290 -72.96 19.93 -30.33
CA ALA A 290 -72.77 21.36 -30.11
C ALA A 290 -71.29 21.73 -29.89
N SER A 291 -70.92 22.80 -30.57
CA SER A 291 -69.72 23.62 -30.50
C SER A 291 -69.44 24.31 -29.16
N ALA A 292 -68.17 24.37 -28.75
CA ALA A 292 -67.50 25.44 -27.98
C ALA A 292 -66.00 25.07 -27.90
N GLN A 293 -65.03 25.77 -28.48
CA GLN A 293 -64.51 27.13 -28.22
C GLN A 293 -63.80 27.27 -26.86
N GLN A 294 -62.52 27.72 -26.93
CA GLN A 294 -61.62 28.16 -25.84
C GLN A 294 -61.09 27.05 -24.91
N GLN A 295 -59.82 27.01 -24.48
CA GLN A 295 -58.84 28.07 -24.23
C GLN A 295 -57.43 27.45 -24.18
N ARG A 296 -56.43 28.20 -24.66
CA ARG A 296 -55.00 27.92 -24.47
C ARG A 296 -54.65 28.05 -22.97
N GLY A 297 -54.06 27.02 -22.39
CA GLY A 297 -53.42 27.04 -21.07
C GLY A 297 -51.93 26.74 -21.19
N GLN A 298 -51.12 27.66 -20.67
CA GLN A 298 -49.65 27.67 -20.68
C GLN A 298 -49.04 26.55 -19.82
N PRO A 299 -47.78 26.13 -20.08
CA PRO A 299 -47.01 25.35 -19.12
C PRO A 299 -46.47 26.28 -18.00
N PRO A 300 -46.53 25.89 -16.72
CA PRO A 300 -45.86 26.64 -15.67
C PRO A 300 -44.35 26.41 -15.73
N HIS A 301 -43.65 27.53 -15.82
CA HIS A 301 -42.24 27.71 -15.50
C HIS A 301 -41.94 27.27 -14.06
N GLY A 302 -40.80 26.60 -13.89
CA GLY A 302 -39.78 26.93 -12.89
C GLY A 302 -40.06 26.55 -11.44
N GLU A 303 -39.31 25.56 -10.94
CA GLU A 303 -38.71 25.65 -9.61
C GLU A 303 -37.20 25.39 -9.74
N GLU A 304 -36.44 26.48 -9.59
CA GLU A 304 -35.02 26.52 -9.34
C GLU A 304 -34.74 25.86 -7.98
N VAL A 305 -33.99 24.75 -7.95
CA VAL A 305 -33.38 24.27 -6.72
C VAL A 305 -32.13 25.11 -6.47
N GLN A 306 -32.31 26.09 -5.59
CA GLN A 306 -31.29 27.03 -5.14
C GLN A 306 -30.24 26.31 -4.30
N GLN A 307 -28.99 26.48 -4.69
CA GLN A 307 -27.80 26.12 -3.94
C GLN A 307 -27.77 26.86 -2.59
N GLN A 308 -27.65 26.13 -1.48
CA GLN A 308 -27.17 26.70 -0.22
C GLN A 308 -25.76 26.20 0.06
N ASN A 309 -24.82 27.13 -0.11
CA ASN A 309 -23.49 27.11 0.46
C ASN A 309 -23.60 27.36 1.96
N GLU A 310 -23.18 26.41 2.80
CA GLU A 310 -22.81 26.70 4.18
C GLU A 310 -21.29 26.58 4.34
N SER A 311 -20.65 27.74 4.24
CA SER A 311 -19.31 27.99 4.78
C SER A 311 -19.45 28.13 6.29
N THR A 312 -18.98 27.14 7.05
CA THR A 312 -18.76 27.30 8.49
C THR A 312 -17.26 27.33 8.75
N LYS A 313 -16.74 28.55 8.89
CA LYS A 313 -15.53 28.84 9.66
C LYS A 313 -15.77 28.48 11.13
N ARG A 314 -14.86 27.73 11.73
CA ARG A 314 -14.50 27.84 13.16
C ARG A 314 -13.01 27.60 13.30
N ASP A 315 -12.36 28.67 13.76
CA ASP A 315 -11.21 28.79 14.68
C ASP A 315 -10.16 27.68 14.74
#